data_AF-A0A089KCB3-F1
#
_entry.id   AF-A0A089KCB3-F1
#
_cell.length_a   1.000
_cell.length_b   1.000
_cell.length_c   1.000
_cell.angle_alpha   90.00
_cell.angle_beta   90.00
_cell.angle_gamma   90.00
#
_symmetry.space_group_name_H-M   'P 1'
#
loop_
_entity.id
_entity.type
_entity.pdbx_description
1 polymer ?
#
loop_
_entity_poly.entity_id
_entity_poly.type
_entity_poly.pdbx_seq_one_letter_code
_entity_poly.pdbx_strand_id
1 'polypeptide(L)'
;MRAVALGILIGSVILLGLIVFRKKLGWAWLTLFGSHLVLAALGIYIVNFSGLLTEVYIPLNPATIGTVTVLGLPGVLMLLGLKITLF
;
A
#
# COMPACT_ATOMS: atom_id res chain seq x y z
N MET A 1 16.87 18.10 12.83
CA MET A 1 16.19 16.82 12.53
C MET A 1 15.25 16.92 11.32
N ARG A 2 14.13 17.66 11.37
CA ARG A 2 13.14 17.71 10.25
C ARG A 2 13.72 18.15 8.90
N ALA A 3 14.52 19.23 8.86
CA ALA A 3 15.13 19.72 7.63
C ALA A 3 16.13 18.72 7.03
N VAL A 4 16.87 18.00 7.87
CA VAL A 4 17.81 16.94 7.44
C VAL A 4 17.03 15.76 6.85
N ALA A 5 15.96 15.32 7.51
CA ALA A 5 15.10 14.25 7.00
C ALA A 5 14.45 14.63 5.65
N LEU A 6 14.01 15.89 5.50
CA LEU A 6 13.49 16.41 4.23
C LEU A 6 14.57 16.43 3.14
N GLY A 7 15.79 16.87 3.46
CA GLY A 7 16.91 16.85 2.50
C GLY A 7 17.23 15.43 2.02
N ILE A 8 17.26 14.46 2.95
CA ILE A 8 17.45 13.03 2.61
C ILE A 8 16.31 12.55 1.72
N LEU A 9 15.06 12.82 2.09
CA LEU A 9 13.89 12.39 1.31
C LEU A 9 13.92 12.94 -0.12
N ILE A 10 14.20 14.24 -0.29
CA ILE A 10 14.29 14.88 -1.60
C ILE A 10 15.43 14.24 -2.41
N GLY A 11 16.61 14.09 -1.81
CA GLY A 11 17.76 13.45 -2.47
C GLY A 11 17.47 12.02 -2.90
N SER A 12 16.84 11.22 -2.03
CA SER A 12 16.44 9.83 -2.34
C SER A 12 15.44 9.77 -3.50
N VAL A 13 14.43 10.65 -3.52
CA VAL A 13 13.44 10.71 -4.61
C VAL A 13 14.10 11.07 -5.94
N ILE A 14 15.01 12.05 -5.96
CA ILE A 14 15.74 12.45 -7.16
C ILE A 14 16.59 11.28 -7.68
N LEU A 15 17.35 10.61 -6.81
CA LEU A 15 18.19 9.47 -7.18
C LEU A 15 17.37 8.30 -7.73
N LEU A 16 16.24 7.99 -7.08
CA LEU A 16 15.30 6.97 -7.57
C LEU A 16 14.74 7.32 -8.95
N GLY A 17 14.30 8.56 -9.14
CA GLY A 17 13.84 9.04 -10.45
C GLY A 17 14.91 8.87 -11.53
N LEU A 18 16.14 9.29 -11.24
CA LEU A 18 17.28 9.11 -12.17
C LEU A 18 17.54 7.64 -12.51
N ILE A 19 17.43 6.72 -11.55
CA ILE A 19 17.57 5.27 -11.79
C ILE A 19 16.47 4.77 -12.70
N VAL A 20 15.20 5.14 -12.44
CA VAL A 20 14.05 4.74 -13.27
C VAL A 20 14.24 5.17 -14.72
N PHE A 21 14.65 6.42 -14.95
CA PHE A 21 14.91 6.94 -16.31
C PHE A 21 16.15 6.29 -16.95
N ARG A 22 17.28 6.16 -16.23
CA ARG A 22 18.51 5.58 -16.79
C ARG A 22 18.39 4.10 -17.10
N LYS A 23 17.73 3.34 -16.25
CA LYS A 23 17.55 1.89 -16.43
C LYS A 23 16.41 1.55 -17.40
N LYS A 24 15.70 2.56 -17.94
CA LYS A 24 14.54 2.39 -18.82
C LYS A 24 13.59 1.32 -18.28
N LEU A 25 13.25 1.44 -16.99
CA LEU A 25 12.43 0.45 -16.27
C LEU A 25 11.03 0.27 -16.90
N GLY A 26 10.68 1.12 -17.87
CA GLY A 26 9.41 1.11 -18.58
C GLY A 26 8.26 1.52 -17.67
N TRP A 27 7.04 1.27 -18.14
CA TRP A 27 5.82 1.48 -17.35
C TRP A 27 5.33 0.19 -16.67
N ALA A 28 5.93 -0.95 -17.00
CA ALA A 28 5.50 -2.26 -16.52
C ALA A 28 5.58 -2.42 -14.99
N TRP A 29 6.57 -1.80 -14.35
CA TRP A 29 6.69 -1.82 -12.89
C TRP A 29 5.58 -1.00 -12.22
N LEU A 30 5.16 0.12 -12.84
CA LEU A 30 4.06 0.96 -12.37
C LEU A 30 2.72 0.26 -12.53
N THR A 31 2.50 -0.46 -13.63
CA THR A 31 1.27 -1.23 -13.83
C THR A 31 1.21 -2.43 -12.88
N LEU A 32 2.34 -3.12 -12.64
CA LEU A 32 2.41 -4.20 -11.66
C LEU A 32 2.11 -3.69 -10.24
N PHE A 33 2.82 -2.65 -9.80
CA PHE A 33 2.60 -2.03 -8.49
C PHE A 33 1.17 -1.48 -8.34
N GLY A 34 0.71 -0.73 -9.35
CA GLY A 34 -0.62 -0.14 -9.37
C GLY A 34 -1.72 -1.20 -9.33
N SER A 35 -1.56 -2.32 -10.04
CA SER A 35 -2.52 -3.41 -9.99
C SER A 35 -2.62 -4.03 -8.58
N HIS A 36 -1.50 -4.24 -7.89
CA HIS A 36 -1.51 -4.71 -6.50
C HIS A 36 -2.21 -3.72 -5.56
N LEU A 37 -1.91 -2.42 -5.71
CA LEU A 37 -2.52 -1.38 -4.90
C LEU A 37 -4.04 -1.29 -5.13
N VAL A 38 -4.47 -1.31 -6.39
CA VAL A 38 -5.89 -1.25 -6.77
C VAL A 38 -6.63 -2.49 -6.27
N LEU A 39 -6.08 -3.69 -6.49
CA LEU A 39 -6.69 -4.93 -6.02
C LEU A 39 -6.82 -4.95 -4.48
N ALA A 40 -5.82 -4.46 -3.77
CA ALA A 40 -5.87 -4.37 -2.32
C ALA A 40 -6.91 -3.35 -1.84
N ALA A 41 -6.97 -2.17 -2.48
CA ALA A 41 -7.97 -1.15 -2.18
C ALA A 41 -9.40 -1.66 -2.43
N LEU A 42 -9.62 -2.40 -3.52
CA LEU A 42 -10.88 -3.08 -3.81
C LEU A 42 -11.21 -4.14 -2.76
N GLY A 43 -10.22 -4.91 -2.32
CA GLY A 43 -10.40 -5.88 -1.24
C GLY A 43 -10.86 -5.22 0.07
N ILE A 44 -10.22 -4.14 0.49
CA ILE A 44 -10.64 -3.37 1.68
C ILE A 44 -12.04 -2.80 1.48
N TYR A 45 -12.35 -2.27 0.30
CA TYR A 45 -13.67 -1.73 -0.01
C TYR A 45 -14.76 -2.81 0.15
N ILE A 46 -14.52 -4.00 -0.39
CA ILE A 46 -15.45 -5.12 -0.24
C ILE A 46 -15.63 -5.45 1.25
N VAL A 47 -14.55 -5.59 2.02
CA VAL A 47 -14.64 -5.89 3.46
C VAL A 47 -15.48 -4.83 4.20
N ASN A 48 -15.19 -3.55 3.97
CA ASN A 48 -15.79 -2.47 4.76
C ASN A 48 -17.21 -2.06 4.31
N PHE A 49 -17.55 -2.21 3.03
CA PHE A 49 -18.78 -1.62 2.45
C PHE A 49 -19.74 -2.63 1.82
N SER A 50 -19.34 -3.89 1.59
CA SER A 50 -20.24 -4.88 0.98
C SER A 50 -21.38 -5.34 1.90
N GLY A 51 -21.26 -5.14 3.21
CA GLY A 51 -22.16 -5.73 4.19
C GLY A 51 -21.99 -7.25 4.35
N LEU A 52 -21.02 -7.88 3.68
CA LEU A 52 -20.72 -9.32 3.85
C LEU A 52 -20.14 -9.62 5.24
N LEU A 53 -19.43 -8.64 5.83
CA LEU A 53 -18.78 -8.74 7.12
C LEU A 53 -19.23 -7.57 8.00
N THR A 54 -20.49 -7.59 8.44
CA THR A 54 -21.18 -6.47 9.10
C THR A 54 -20.48 -5.91 10.35
N GLU A 55 -19.64 -6.70 11.02
CA GLU A 55 -18.95 -6.30 12.25
C GLU A 55 -17.45 -5.98 12.02
N VAL A 56 -16.92 -6.20 10.81
CA VAL A 56 -15.50 -6.04 10.52
C VAL A 56 -15.25 -4.75 9.76
N TYR A 57 -14.51 -3.83 10.39
CA TYR A 57 -14.02 -2.61 9.77
C TYR A 57 -12.49 -2.54 9.80
N ILE A 58 -11.88 -2.43 8.61
CA ILE A 58 -10.45 -2.20 8.44
C ILE A 58 -10.20 -0.68 8.35
N PRO A 59 -9.49 -0.06 9.30
CA PRO A 59 -9.26 1.38 9.31
C PRO A 59 -8.29 1.80 8.21
N LEU A 60 -8.56 2.93 7.55
CA LEU A 60 -7.65 3.51 6.54
C LEU A 60 -6.65 4.47 7.21
N ASN A 61 -5.61 3.91 7.83
CA ASN A 61 -4.52 4.66 8.43
C ASN A 61 -3.17 4.32 7.74
N PRO A 62 -2.07 5.05 8.03
CA PRO A 62 -0.78 4.82 7.38
C PRO A 62 -0.24 3.39 7.55
N ALA A 63 -0.53 2.71 8.66
CA ALA A 63 -0.07 1.34 8.89
C ALA A 63 -0.82 0.34 8.00
N THR A 64 -2.15 0.49 7.89
CA THR A 64 -2.98 -0.32 7.00
C THR A 64 -2.55 -0.12 5.55
N ILE A 65 -2.42 1.15 5.13
CA ILE A 65 -2.01 1.51 3.76
C ILE A 65 -0.63 0.94 3.46
N GLY A 66 0.34 1.09 4.36
CA GLY A 66 1.69 0.53 4.19
C GLY A 66 1.65 -0.99 4.04
N THR A 67 0.90 -1.68 4.90
CA THR A 67 0.78 -3.14 4.88
C THR A 67 0.22 -3.64 3.55
N VAL A 68 -0.89 -3.07 3.08
CA VAL A 68 -1.53 -3.51 1.83
C VAL A 68 -0.79 -3.04 0.58
N THR A 69 -0.01 -1.97 0.67
CA THR A 69 0.86 -1.53 -0.42
C THR A 69 2.03 -2.51 -0.65
N VAL A 70 2.56 -3.09 0.43
CA VAL A 70 3.65 -4.07 0.36
C VAL A 70 3.11 -5.46 0.00
N LEU A 71 2.02 -5.88 0.65
CA LEU A 71 1.52 -7.25 0.56
C LEU A 71 0.37 -7.43 -0.43
N GLY A 72 -0.24 -6.37 -0.95
CA GLY A 72 -1.40 -6.44 -1.84
C GLY A 72 -2.65 -7.06 -1.18
N LEU A 73 -3.39 -7.87 -1.95
CA LEU A 73 -4.54 -8.66 -1.47
C LEU A 73 -4.21 -9.56 -0.26
N PRO A 74 -3.08 -10.28 -0.23
CA PRO A 74 -2.63 -11.00 0.98
C PRO A 74 -2.58 -10.12 2.23
N GLY A 75 -2.19 -8.85 2.11
CA GLY A 75 -2.20 -7.90 3.23
C GLY A 75 -3.60 -7.62 3.75
N VAL A 76 -4.59 -7.52 2.86
CA VAL A 76 -6.01 -7.35 3.23
C VAL A 76 -6.49 -8.57 4.01
N LEU A 77 -6.19 -9.77 3.54
CA LEU A 77 -6.55 -11.03 4.21
C LEU A 77 -5.88 -11.15 5.58
N MET A 78 -4.62 -10.75 5.70
CA MET A 78 -3.88 -10.73 6.97
C MET A 78 -4.56 -9.79 7.98
N LEU A 79 -4.89 -8.57 7.55
CA LEU A 79 -5.55 -7.57 8.39
C LEU A 79 -6.94 -8.04 8.83
N LEU A 80 -7.68 -8.66 7.91
CA LEU A 80 -8.97 -9.27 8.21
C LEU A 80 -8.82 -10.40 9.24
N GLY A 81 -7.86 -11.31 9.04
CA GLY A 81 -7.59 -12.41 9.97
C GLY A 81 -7.18 -11.92 11.36
N LEU A 82 -6.31 -10.92 11.44
CA LEU A 82 -5.95 -10.26 12.70
C LEU A 82 -7.17 -9.65 13.37
N LYS A 83 -8.05 -8.99 12.61
CA LYS A 83 -9.26 -8.38 13.14
C LYS A 83 -10.21 -9.41 13.72
N ILE A 84 -10.40 -10.56 13.06
CA ILE A 84 -11.30 -11.63 13.52
C ILE A 84 -10.73 -12.39 14.73
N THR A 85 -9.39 -12.49 14.83
CA THR A 85 -8.74 -13.32 15.86
C THR A 85 -8.38 -12.57 17.13
N LEU A 86 -8.01 -11.29 17.03
CA LEU A 86 -7.52 -10.50 18.17
C LEU A 86 -8.50 -9.45 18.69
N PHE A 87 -9.55 -9.12 17.93
CA PHE A 87 -10.48 -8.02 18.19
C PHE A 87 -11.91 -8.39 17.80
#